data_AF-A0A0F9G8R7-F1
#
_entry.id   AF-A0A0F9G8R7-F1
#
_cell.length_a   1.000
_cell.length_b   1.000
_cell.length_c   1.000
_cell.angle_alpha   90.00
_cell.angle_beta   90.00
_cell.angle_gamma   90.00
#
_symmetry.space_group_name_H-M   'P 1'
#
loop_
_entity.id
_entity.type
_entity.pdbx_description
1 polymer ?
#
loop_
_entity_poly.entity_id
_entity_poly.type
_entity_poly.pdbx_seq_one_letter_code
_entity_poly.pdbx_strand_id
1 'polypeptide(L)'
;MAFSFPLTLPTSPVAPRSVVWHQQSVAAKTESPFSLSQQIQVHQGERWFVELEYPPMERAAGSDWEAFFAKLNGLEGTFLLPTYGRKTPRGSVPGTPQVNGASQTGKSLLTKGWAATQTGILLPGDFIQIGTGATARLYMNLVSADSDGGGLSTLDIWPRLRESPADSAT
;
A
#
# COMPACT_ATOMS: atom_id res chain seq x y z
N MET A 1 -21.30 21.80 7.34
CA MET A 1 -19.89 21.62 7.75
C MET A 1 -19.29 20.57 6.84
N ALA A 2 -18.20 20.86 6.12
CA ALA A 2 -17.53 19.88 5.28
C ALA A 2 -16.55 19.06 6.12
N PHE A 3 -16.49 17.76 5.92
CA PHE A 3 -15.45 16.91 6.51
C PHE A 3 -14.15 17.02 5.70
N SER A 4 -13.00 16.98 6.36
CA SER A 4 -11.69 16.91 5.71
C SER A 4 -11.20 15.47 5.67
N PHE A 5 -10.73 15.03 4.51
CA PHE A 5 -10.20 13.69 4.32
C PHE A 5 -8.66 13.68 4.26
N PRO A 6 -7.98 12.62 4.73
CA PRO A 6 -8.53 11.38 5.27
C PRO A 6 -9.11 11.54 6.68
N LEU A 7 -10.22 10.85 6.98
CA LEU A 7 -10.78 10.77 8.33
C LEU A 7 -9.87 9.95 9.25
N THR A 8 -9.92 10.28 10.54
CA THR A 8 -9.30 9.50 11.61
C THR A 8 -10.22 8.35 12.03
N LEU A 9 -9.65 7.16 12.16
CA LEU A 9 -10.39 5.99 12.66
C LEU A 9 -10.80 6.20 14.13
N PRO A 10 -11.97 5.70 14.55
CA PRO A 10 -12.36 5.64 15.96
C PRO A 10 -11.33 4.86 16.79
N THR A 11 -11.21 5.21 18.07
CA THR A 11 -10.18 4.65 18.98
C THR A 11 -10.64 3.41 19.74
N SER A 12 -11.93 3.06 19.71
CA SER A 12 -12.47 1.91 20.43
C SER A 12 -13.36 1.06 19.52
N PRO A 13 -13.08 -0.25 19.39
CA PRO A 13 -11.81 -0.90 19.69
C PRO A 13 -10.67 -0.36 18.79
N VAL A 14 -9.45 -0.34 19.31
CA VAL A 14 -8.26 0.16 18.59
C VAL A 14 -7.91 -0.71 17.38
N ALA A 15 -8.19 -2.02 17.47
CA ALA A 15 -7.81 -2.99 16.45
C ALA A 15 -8.98 -3.93 16.14
N PRO A 16 -9.10 -4.36 14.88
CA PRO A 16 -10.03 -5.41 14.48
C PRO A 16 -9.62 -6.77 15.08
N ARG A 17 -10.59 -7.67 15.21
CA ARG A 17 -10.40 -9.07 15.58
C ARG A 17 -9.71 -9.86 14.47
N SER A 18 -10.04 -9.60 13.22
CA SER A 18 -9.41 -10.24 12.06
C SER A 18 -9.20 -9.24 10.92
N VAL A 19 -8.12 -9.45 10.17
CA VAL A 19 -7.72 -8.62 9.03
C VAL A 19 -7.25 -9.54 7.91
N VAL A 20 -7.91 -9.46 6.76
CA VAL A 20 -7.53 -10.23 5.57
C VAL A 20 -7.20 -9.26 4.44
N TRP A 21 -5.99 -9.40 3.89
CA TRP A 21 -5.52 -8.60 2.76
C TRP A 21 -5.65 -9.40 1.48
N HIS A 22 -6.31 -8.82 0.48
CA HIS A 22 -6.46 -9.39 -0.85
C HIS A 22 -5.74 -8.54 -1.89
N GLN A 23 -5.00 -9.20 -2.78
CA GLN A 23 -4.46 -8.56 -3.97
C GLN A 23 -5.47 -8.63 -5.11
N GLN A 24 -6.04 -7.49 -5.51
CA GLN A 24 -6.90 -7.42 -6.69
C GLN A 24 -6.12 -6.85 -7.87
N SER A 25 -5.72 -7.73 -8.79
CA SER A 25 -5.13 -7.35 -10.07
C SER A 25 -6.22 -7.25 -11.15
N VAL A 26 -6.09 -6.29 -12.06
CA VAL A 26 -7.06 -6.08 -13.14
C VAL A 26 -6.39 -6.40 -14.46
N ALA A 27 -6.82 -7.47 -15.13
CA ALA A 27 -6.35 -7.86 -16.45
C ALA A 27 -7.51 -8.36 -17.32
N ALA A 28 -7.47 -8.03 -18.61
CA ALA A 28 -8.39 -8.56 -19.61
C ALA A 28 -7.70 -9.67 -20.42
N LYS A 29 -8.44 -10.70 -20.79
CA LYS A 29 -7.96 -11.80 -21.61
C LYS A 29 -8.79 -11.90 -22.88
N THR A 30 -8.13 -11.86 -24.03
CA THR A 30 -8.72 -12.17 -25.34
C THR A 30 -8.14 -13.50 -25.81
N GLU A 31 -8.96 -14.43 -26.26
CA GLU A 31 -8.52 -15.76 -26.71
C GLU A 31 -9.13 -16.08 -28.07
N SER A 32 -8.30 -16.61 -28.98
CA SER A 32 -8.76 -17.06 -30.29
C SER A 32 -9.51 -18.40 -30.15
N PRO A 33 -10.75 -18.53 -30.63
CA PRO A 33 -11.48 -19.79 -30.57
C PRO A 33 -10.95 -20.87 -31.53
N PHE A 34 -10.10 -20.50 -32.50
CA PHE A 34 -9.58 -21.42 -33.52
C PHE A 34 -8.16 -21.92 -33.22
N SER A 35 -7.34 -21.09 -32.58
CA SER A 35 -5.92 -21.40 -32.30
C SER A 35 -5.59 -21.47 -30.81
N LEU A 36 -6.53 -21.10 -29.94
CA LEU A 36 -6.35 -20.98 -28.49
C LEU A 36 -5.20 -20.02 -28.10
N SER A 37 -4.76 -19.15 -29.02
CA SER A 37 -3.76 -18.13 -28.72
C SER A 37 -4.39 -17.06 -27.83
N GLN A 38 -3.75 -16.75 -26.71
CA GLN A 38 -4.24 -15.82 -25.71
C GLN A 38 -3.45 -14.52 -25.71
N GLN A 39 -4.15 -13.40 -25.57
CA GLN A 39 -3.59 -12.08 -25.34
C GLN A 39 -4.10 -11.56 -24.01
N ILE A 40 -3.19 -11.32 -23.06
CA ILE A 40 -3.51 -10.77 -21.75
C ILE A 40 -3.09 -9.30 -21.72
N GLN A 41 -4.05 -8.42 -21.42
CA GLN A 41 -3.85 -6.99 -21.26
C GLN A 41 -3.97 -6.63 -19.78
N VAL A 42 -2.87 -6.22 -19.15
CA VAL A 42 -2.87 -5.83 -17.73
C VAL A 42 -3.23 -4.36 -17.62
N HIS A 43 -4.26 -4.05 -16.84
CA HIS A 43 -4.74 -2.69 -16.61
C HIS A 43 -4.15 -2.10 -15.33
N GLN A 44 -4.27 -0.77 -15.22
CA GLN A 44 -3.65 0.02 -14.14
C GLN A 44 -4.42 -0.04 -12.81
N GLY A 45 -5.52 -0.80 -12.76
CA GLY A 45 -6.48 -0.81 -11.66
C GLY A 45 -6.10 -1.70 -10.46
N GLU A 46 -4.86 -2.20 -10.40
CA GLU A 46 -4.39 -3.01 -9.27
C GLU A 46 -4.62 -2.26 -7.94
N ARG A 47 -5.19 -2.94 -6.94
CA ARG A 47 -5.50 -2.36 -5.63
C ARG A 47 -5.53 -3.40 -4.53
N TRP A 48 -5.29 -2.95 -3.30
CA TRP A 48 -5.59 -3.71 -2.11
C TRP A 48 -7.10 -3.73 -1.87
N PHE A 49 -7.60 -4.89 -1.47
CA PHE A 49 -8.91 -5.04 -0.86
C PHE A 49 -8.71 -5.64 0.53
N VAL A 50 -9.34 -5.07 1.55
CA VAL A 50 -9.13 -5.48 2.94
C VAL A 50 -10.46 -5.78 3.59
N GLU A 51 -10.56 -6.96 4.18
CA GLU A 51 -11.68 -7.34 5.02
C GLU A 51 -11.26 -7.18 6.48
N LEU A 52 -12.09 -6.44 7.23
CA LEU A 52 -11.89 -6.17 8.65
C LEU A 52 -13.09 -6.66 9.42
N GLU A 53 -12.85 -7.46 10.45
CA GLU A 53 -13.88 -7.89 11.37
C GLU A 53 -13.58 -7.30 12.74
N TYR A 54 -14.48 -6.49 13.28
CA TYR A 54 -14.34 -5.96 14.62
C TYR A 54 -15.04 -6.85 15.66
N PRO A 55 -14.55 -6.89 16.90
CA PRO A 55 -15.24 -7.59 17.98
C PRO A 55 -16.60 -6.94 18.27
N PRO A 56 -17.52 -7.65 18.95
CA PRO A 56 -18.75 -7.05 19.45
C PRO A 56 -18.46 -5.80 20.28
N MET A 57 -19.22 -4.73 20.02
CA MET A 57 -19.01 -3.43 20.66
C MET A 57 -20.19 -3.07 21.56
N GLU A 58 -19.91 -2.34 22.63
CA GLU A 58 -20.96 -1.61 23.35
C GLU A 58 -21.55 -0.50 22.46
N ARG A 59 -22.79 -0.09 22.75
CA ARG A 59 -23.53 0.89 21.95
C ARG A 59 -22.75 2.17 21.68
N ALA A 60 -22.04 2.71 22.69
CA ALA A 60 -21.28 3.95 22.54
C ALA A 60 -20.20 3.83 21.45
N ALA A 61 -19.35 2.81 21.53
CA ALA A 61 -18.31 2.56 20.54
C ALA A 61 -18.92 2.21 19.16
N GLY A 62 -19.98 1.39 19.13
CA GLY A 62 -20.68 1.05 17.90
C GLY A 62 -21.22 2.29 17.17
N SER A 63 -21.86 3.22 17.89
CA SER A 63 -22.37 4.46 17.32
C SER A 63 -21.27 5.38 16.78
N ASP A 64 -20.08 5.41 17.40
CA ASP A 64 -18.93 6.14 16.87
C ASP A 64 -18.45 5.58 15.52
N TRP A 65 -18.44 4.25 15.37
CA TRP A 65 -18.12 3.58 14.11
C TRP A 65 -19.20 3.79 13.04
N GLU A 66 -20.47 3.65 13.39
CA GLU A 66 -21.59 3.95 12.48
C GLU A 66 -21.49 5.38 11.94
N ALA A 67 -21.25 6.34 12.83
CA ALA A 67 -21.07 7.74 12.45
C ALA A 67 -19.81 7.93 11.57
N PHE A 68 -18.71 7.25 11.86
CA PHE A 68 -17.50 7.28 11.03
C PHE A 68 -17.77 6.79 9.61
N PHE A 69 -18.44 5.64 9.45
CA PHE A 69 -18.78 5.12 8.11
C PHE A 69 -19.78 6.01 7.38
N ALA A 70 -20.74 6.61 8.08
CA ALA A 70 -21.67 7.58 7.49
C ALA A 70 -20.93 8.83 6.97
N LYS A 71 -19.89 9.30 7.67
CA LYS A 71 -19.06 10.45 7.23
C LYS A 71 -18.26 10.18 5.96
N LEU A 72 -18.00 8.92 5.61
CA LEU A 72 -17.31 8.58 4.35
C LEU A 72 -18.19 8.78 3.12
N ASN A 73 -19.52 8.85 3.29
CA ASN A 73 -20.47 9.05 2.20
C ASN A 73 -20.21 8.15 0.97
N GLY A 74 -20.06 6.84 1.20
CA GLY A 74 -19.78 5.87 0.16
C GLY A 74 -18.35 5.97 -0.40
N LEU A 75 -18.22 6.44 -1.64
CA LEU A 75 -16.94 6.54 -2.38
C LEU A 75 -16.29 7.93 -2.28
N GLU A 76 -16.93 8.89 -1.61
CA GLU A 76 -16.42 10.26 -1.50
C GLU A 76 -15.25 10.36 -0.52
N GLY A 77 -15.43 9.81 0.68
CA GLY A 77 -14.50 9.95 1.77
C GLY A 77 -13.36 8.93 1.74
N THR A 78 -12.24 9.32 2.35
CA THR A 78 -11.08 8.44 2.54
C THR A 78 -10.67 8.41 4.01
N PHE A 79 -9.93 7.37 4.39
CA PHE A 79 -9.29 7.24 5.69
C PHE A 79 -7.99 6.45 5.54
N LEU A 80 -7.10 6.54 6.52
CA LEU A 80 -5.89 5.74 6.55
C LEU A 80 -6.09 4.50 7.41
N LEU A 81 -5.92 3.33 6.80
CA LEU A 81 -5.99 2.05 7.47
C LEU A 81 -4.58 1.62 7.92
N PRO A 82 -4.35 1.41 9.23
CA PRO A 82 -3.11 0.81 9.70
C PRO A 82 -2.93 -0.60 9.13
N THR A 83 -1.68 -0.99 8.84
CA THR A 83 -1.36 -2.31 8.27
C THR A 83 -1.49 -3.49 9.25
N TYR A 84 -2.23 -3.32 10.36
CA TYR A 84 -2.46 -4.25 11.48
C TYR A 84 -1.68 -5.58 11.43
N GLY A 85 -0.72 -5.74 12.34
CA GLY A 85 0.14 -6.94 12.39
C GLY A 85 1.31 -6.94 11.40
N ARG A 86 1.36 -5.99 10.46
CA ARG A 86 2.48 -5.81 9.50
C ARG A 86 3.04 -4.39 9.51
N LYS A 87 3.17 -3.81 10.72
CA LYS A 87 3.73 -2.46 10.89
C LYS A 87 5.25 -2.42 10.76
N THR A 88 5.91 -3.52 11.13
CA THR A 88 7.36 -3.64 11.09
C THR A 88 7.74 -4.56 9.92
N PRO A 89 8.63 -4.12 9.01
CA PRO A 89 9.16 -4.98 7.96
C PRO A 89 10.01 -6.10 8.55
N ARG A 90 10.16 -7.20 7.81
CA ARG A 90 11.02 -8.32 8.17
C ARG A 90 12.48 -8.06 7.80
N GLY A 91 12.71 -7.28 6.73
CA GLY A 91 14.04 -6.79 6.38
C GLY A 91 14.60 -5.81 7.40
N SER A 92 15.89 -5.53 7.30
CA SER A 92 16.56 -4.50 8.10
C SER A 92 16.46 -3.17 7.37
N VAL A 93 15.84 -2.14 7.95
CA VAL A 93 15.65 -0.84 7.28
C VAL A 93 16.60 0.22 7.86
N PRO A 94 17.92 0.18 7.58
CA PRO A 94 18.85 1.19 8.06
C PRO A 94 18.81 2.45 7.18
N GLY A 95 18.94 3.61 7.81
CA GLY A 95 18.92 4.90 7.14
C GLY A 95 17.53 5.52 7.07
N THR A 96 17.34 6.42 6.11
CA THR A 96 16.08 7.15 5.86
C THR A 96 15.76 7.04 4.39
N PRO A 97 15.13 5.92 3.97
CA PRO A 97 14.89 5.67 2.55
C PRO A 97 13.94 6.70 1.95
N GLN A 98 14.25 7.11 0.74
CA GLN A 98 13.47 8.07 -0.05
C GLN A 98 13.44 7.63 -1.51
N VAL A 99 12.45 8.10 -2.26
CA VAL A 99 12.37 7.94 -3.70
C VAL A 99 13.58 8.61 -4.39
N ASN A 100 14.25 7.88 -5.27
CA ASN A 100 15.42 8.35 -6.02
C ASN A 100 15.03 8.79 -7.44
N GLY A 101 14.78 10.09 -7.60
CA GLY A 101 14.34 10.70 -8.84
C GLY A 101 12.81 10.71 -9.00
N ALA A 102 12.31 11.75 -9.68
CA ALA A 102 10.90 11.90 -10.03
C ALA A 102 10.53 11.08 -11.28
N SER A 103 9.29 11.17 -11.74
CA SER A 103 8.81 10.60 -13.01
C SER A 103 8.88 9.07 -13.11
N GLN A 104 9.07 8.37 -11.99
CA GLN A 104 9.02 6.92 -11.91
C GLN A 104 7.61 6.39 -12.12
N THR A 105 7.47 5.28 -12.85
CA THR A 105 6.18 4.63 -13.13
C THR A 105 6.35 3.11 -13.19
N GLY A 106 5.24 2.36 -13.17
CA GLY A 106 5.29 0.90 -13.32
C GLY A 106 5.49 0.17 -12.00
N LYS A 107 6.20 -0.97 -12.03
CA LYS A 107 6.35 -1.91 -10.91
C LYS A 107 7.75 -1.90 -10.28
N SER A 108 8.59 -0.94 -10.67
CA SER A 108 9.93 -0.78 -10.14
C SER A 108 10.05 0.61 -9.54
N LEU A 109 10.71 0.70 -8.39
CA LEU A 109 10.92 1.95 -7.66
C LEU A 109 12.38 2.06 -7.25
N LEU A 110 13.07 3.04 -7.81
CA LEU A 110 14.40 3.45 -7.41
C LEU A 110 14.31 4.25 -6.10
N THR A 111 15.13 3.87 -5.13
CA THR A 111 15.21 4.46 -3.80
C THR A 111 16.65 4.77 -3.42
N LYS A 112 16.83 5.74 -2.52
CA LYS A 112 18.11 6.24 -1.99
C LYS A 112 18.00 6.44 -0.48
N GLY A 113 19.12 6.69 0.19
CA GLY A 113 19.15 7.03 1.62
C GLY A 113 19.16 5.80 2.55
N TRP A 114 19.35 4.61 2.00
CA TRP A 114 19.70 3.42 2.75
C TRP A 114 21.11 3.54 3.31
N ALA A 115 21.44 2.82 4.39
CA ALA A 115 22.85 2.61 4.70
C ALA A 115 23.54 1.84 3.55
N ALA A 116 24.81 2.14 3.29
CA ALA A 116 25.56 1.53 2.19
C ALA A 116 25.83 0.03 2.41
N THR A 117 25.84 -0.74 1.31
CA THR A 117 26.25 -2.15 1.28
C THR A 117 25.50 -3.02 2.30
N GLN A 118 24.17 -2.96 2.26
CA GLN A 118 23.31 -3.75 3.13
C GLN A 118 22.59 -4.83 2.32
N THR A 119 22.48 -6.02 2.89
CA THR A 119 21.70 -7.10 2.30
C THR A 119 20.39 -7.29 3.04
N GLY A 120 19.33 -7.65 2.32
CA GLY A 120 18.00 -7.89 2.88
C GLY A 120 17.40 -6.65 3.55
N ILE A 121 17.56 -5.49 2.93
CA ILE A 121 17.00 -4.24 3.48
C ILE A 121 15.47 -4.29 3.51
N LEU A 122 14.88 -4.96 2.54
CA LEU A 122 13.50 -5.38 2.53
C LEU A 122 13.43 -6.82 2.02
N LEU A 123 12.49 -7.58 2.55
CA LEU A 123 12.23 -8.95 2.14
C LEU A 123 10.90 -9.06 1.38
N PRO A 124 10.67 -10.15 0.63
CA PRO A 124 9.39 -10.40 -0.01
C PRO A 124 8.23 -10.34 1.00
N GLY A 125 7.21 -9.56 0.65
CA GLY A 125 6.01 -9.37 1.47
C GLY A 125 6.07 -8.19 2.43
N ASP A 126 7.21 -7.50 2.56
CA ASP A 126 7.31 -6.29 3.35
C ASP A 126 6.51 -5.15 2.72
N PHE A 127 5.79 -4.42 3.55
CA PHE A 127 4.97 -3.29 3.12
C PHE A 127 5.77 -2.00 3.07
N ILE A 128 5.50 -1.21 2.03
CA ILE A 128 6.12 0.09 1.78
C ILE A 128 4.98 1.09 1.66
N GLN A 129 5.06 2.19 2.39
CA GLN A 129 4.20 3.35 2.16
C GLN A 129 5.00 4.41 1.42
N ILE A 130 4.37 5.06 0.45
CA ILE A 130 4.89 6.30 -0.15
C ILE A 130 3.89 7.41 0.15
N GLY A 131 4.39 8.57 0.59
CA GLY A 131 3.59 9.74 0.92
C GLY A 131 2.92 9.64 2.30
N THR A 132 2.15 10.67 2.63
CA THR A 132 1.46 10.80 3.92
C THR A 132 0.08 11.41 3.73
N GLY A 133 -0.82 11.24 4.70
CA GLY A 133 -2.17 11.81 4.61
C GLY A 133 -2.93 11.35 3.36
N ALA A 134 -3.50 12.29 2.61
CA ALA A 134 -4.29 11.99 1.41
C ALA A 134 -3.49 11.36 0.25
N THR A 135 -2.17 11.57 0.21
CA THR A 135 -1.29 11.02 -0.84
C THR A 135 -0.67 9.69 -0.45
N ALA A 136 -0.95 9.17 0.75
CA ALA A 136 -0.42 7.88 1.18
C ALA A 136 -0.88 6.76 0.24
N ARG A 137 0.06 5.94 -0.20
CA ARG A 137 -0.17 4.74 -1.02
C ARG A 137 0.59 3.57 -0.43
N LEU A 138 -0.07 2.41 -0.35
CA LEU A 138 0.50 1.18 0.19
C LEU A 138 0.93 0.25 -0.94
N TYR A 139 2.18 -0.19 -0.85
CA TYR A 139 2.82 -1.15 -1.74
C TYR A 139 3.40 -2.31 -0.93
N MET A 140 3.76 -3.37 -1.63
CA MET A 140 4.44 -4.54 -1.10
C MET A 140 5.64 -4.84 -1.98
N ASN A 141 6.78 -5.06 -1.34
CA ASN A 141 8.00 -5.52 -1.98
C ASN A 141 7.89 -7.00 -2.38
N LEU A 142 8.30 -7.34 -3.58
CA LEU A 142 8.11 -8.67 -4.18
C LEU A 142 9.35 -9.56 -4.07
N VAL A 143 10.53 -8.96 -3.99
CA VAL A 143 11.83 -9.66 -4.01
C VAL A 143 12.70 -9.19 -2.86
N SER A 144 13.74 -9.94 -2.49
CA SER A 144 14.74 -9.41 -1.55
C SER A 144 15.45 -8.20 -2.18
N ALA A 145 15.51 -7.08 -1.45
CA ALA A 145 16.21 -5.89 -1.88
C ALA A 145 17.49 -5.69 -1.06
N ASP A 146 18.54 -5.24 -1.73
CA ASP A 146 19.85 -4.90 -1.14
C ASP A 146 20.17 -3.43 -1.47
N SER A 147 21.03 -2.79 -0.70
CA SER A 147 21.57 -1.46 -1.01
C SER A 147 23.02 -1.54 -1.51
N ASP A 148 23.35 -0.69 -2.49
CA ASP A 148 24.69 -0.59 -3.04
C ASP A 148 25.62 0.28 -2.15
N GLY A 149 26.86 0.52 -2.61
CA GLY A 149 27.84 1.36 -1.91
C GLY A 149 27.42 2.83 -1.77
N GLY A 150 26.44 3.30 -2.55
CA GLY A 150 25.85 4.63 -2.45
C GLY A 150 24.57 4.68 -1.61
N GLY A 151 24.12 3.56 -1.04
CA GLY A 151 22.85 3.50 -0.33
C GLY A 151 21.65 3.58 -1.26
N LEU A 152 21.80 3.15 -2.52
CA LEU A 152 20.74 3.08 -3.51
C LEU A 152 20.17 1.66 -3.59
N SER A 153 18.88 1.54 -3.88
CA SER A 153 18.24 0.24 -4.11
C SER A 153 17.08 0.36 -5.10
N THR A 154 16.87 -0.70 -5.87
CA THR A 154 15.72 -0.85 -6.77
C THR A 154 14.75 -1.84 -6.15
N LEU A 155 13.51 -1.41 -5.90
CA LEU A 155 12.46 -2.23 -5.30
C LEU A 155 11.49 -2.70 -6.38
N ASP A 156 11.15 -3.98 -6.39
CA ASP A 156 10.06 -4.51 -7.21
C ASP A 156 8.78 -4.52 -6.38
N ILE A 157 7.79 -3.75 -6.83
CA ILE A 157 6.61 -3.42 -6.02
C ILE A 157 5.29 -3.89 -6.65
N TRP A 158 4.35 -4.20 -5.77
CA TRP A 158 2.94 -4.39 -6.09
C TRP A 158 2.06 -3.60 -5.12
N PRO A 159 0.97 -2.94 -5.55
CA PRO A 159 0.58 -2.68 -6.94
C PRO A 159 1.60 -1.86 -7.72
N ARG A 160 1.41 -1.71 -9.03
CA ARG A 160 2.15 -0.67 -9.79
C ARG A 160 1.91 0.73 -9.22
N LEU A 161 2.88 1.63 -9.42
CA LEU A 161 2.73 3.06 -9.12
C LEU A 161 1.47 3.62 -9.79
N ARG A 162 0.56 4.14 -8.96
CA ARG A 162 -0.69 4.78 -9.38
C ARG A 162 -0.45 6.15 -9.99
N GLU A 163 0.47 6.87 -9.38
CA GLU A 163 0.96 8.18 -9.80
C GLU A 163 2.47 8.20 -9.64
N SER A 164 3.12 9.12 -10.34
CA SER A 164 4.57 9.23 -10.25
C SER A 164 4.97 9.95 -8.96
N PRO A 165 5.72 9.30 -8.06
CA PRO A 165 6.20 9.98 -6.86
C PRO A 165 7.21 11.07 -7.22
N ALA A 166 7.23 12.13 -6.41
CA ALA A 166 8.26 13.15 -6.49
C ALA A 166 9.63 12.58 -6.04
N ASP A 167 10.72 13.19 -6.52
CA ASP A 167 12.04 12.90 -5.94
C ASP A 167 12.04 13.22 -4.45
N SER A 168 12.76 12.41 -3.68
CA SER A 168 12.90 12.55 -2.23
C SER A 168 11.59 12.39 -1.43
N ALA A 169 10.53 11.89 -2.05
CA ALA A 169 9.33 11.47 -1.32
C ALA A 169 9.68 10.33 -0.34
N THR A 170 9.09 10.40 0.85
CA THR A 170 9.23 9.40 1.93
C THR A 170 8.06 8.45 1.95
#